data_AF-A0AAE8HVX9-F1
#
_entry.id   AF-A0AAE8HVX9-F1
#
_cell.length_a   1.000
_cell.length_b   1.000
_cell.length_c   1.000
_cell.angle_alpha   90.00
_cell.angle_beta   90.00
_cell.angle_gamma   90.00
#
_symmetry.space_group_name_H-M   'P 1'
#
loop_
_entity.id
_entity.type
_entity.pdbx_description
1 polymer ?
#
loop_
_entity_poly.entity_id
_entity_poly.type
_entity_poly.pdbx_seq_one_letter_code
_entity_poly.pdbx_strand_id
1 'polypeptide(L)' 'MKRGQKTSAEQVVLKLRQIEVQTAQGKSLALACKEAEISEQSYYRWRKEYGSLQVD' A
#
# COMPACT_ATOMS: atom_id res chain seq x y z
N MET A 1 14.21 18.46 11.03
CA MET A 1 13.81 18.60 9.61
C MET A 1 13.87 17.23 8.94
N LYS A 2 12.76 16.47 8.87
CA LYS A 2 12.74 15.22 8.11
C LYS A 2 12.49 15.59 6.64
N ARG A 3 13.60 15.70 5.90
CA ARG A 3 13.66 15.89 4.44
C ARG A 3 12.53 15.11 3.78
N GLY A 4 11.79 15.77 2.88
CA GLY A 4 10.66 15.21 2.15
C GLY A 4 10.92 13.76 1.77
N GLN A 5 10.34 12.84 2.55
CA GLN A 5 10.37 11.43 2.26
C GLN A 5 9.44 11.26 1.07
N LYS A 6 10.02 11.33 -0.14
CA LYS A 6 9.47 10.59 -1.26
C LYS A 6 9.26 9.18 -0.71
N THR A 7 8.00 8.80 -0.50
CA THR A 7 7.65 7.43 -0.16
C THR A 7 8.36 6.56 -1.19
N SER A 8 9.44 5.88 -0.79
CA SER A 8 10.23 5.10 -1.76
C SER A 8 9.28 4.09 -2.41
N ALA A 9 9.46 3.79 -3.70
CA ALA A 9 8.64 2.81 -4.39
C ALA A 9 8.56 1.49 -3.59
N GLU A 10 9.66 1.12 -2.92
CA GLU A 10 9.75 -0.01 -2.00
C GLU A 10 8.76 0.09 -0.82
N GLN A 11 8.64 1.26 -0.19
CA GLN A 11 7.70 1.49 0.92
C GLN A 11 6.25 1.41 0.43
N VAL A 12 5.98 1.89 -0.78
CA VAL A 12 4.65 1.77 -1.41
C VAL A 12 4.31 0.30 -1.66
N VAL A 13 5.24 -0.46 -2.26
CA VAL A 13 5.06 -1.89 -2.55
C VAL A 13 4.90 -2.69 -1.26
N LEU A 14 5.67 -2.42 -0.21
CA LEU A 14 5.51 -3.06 1.11
C LEU A 14 4.11 -2.82 1.70
N LYS A 15 3.61 -1.59 1.63
CA LYS A 15 2.26 -1.25 2.11
C LYS A 15 1.17 -1.91 1.27
N LEU A 16 1.32 -1.95 -0.05
CA LEU A 16 0.40 -2.66 -0.94
C LEU A 16 0.35 -4.16 -0.58
N ARG A 17 1.52 -4.79 -0.39
CA ARG A 17 1.60 -6.20 -0.01
C ARG A 17 0.99 -6.48 1.36
N GLN A 18 1.21 -5.61 2.34
CA GLN A 18 0.57 -5.71 3.66
C GLN A 18 -0.96 -5.70 3.53
N ILE A 19 -1.50 -4.79 2.71
CA ILE A 19 -2.93 -4.70 2.45
C ILE A 19 -3.44 -5.96 1.76
N GLU A 20 -2.74 -6.46 0.73
CA GLU A 20 -3.11 -7.71 0.05
C GLU A 20 -3.18 -8.90 1.03
N VAL A 21 -2.17 -9.05 1.89
CA VAL A 21 -2.14 -10.12 2.90
C VAL A 21 -3.30 -9.98 3.89
N GLN A 22 -3.59 -8.78 4.37
CA GLN A 22 -4.72 -8.53 5.27
C GLN A 22 -6.07 -8.82 4.59
N THR A 23 -6.23 -8.41 3.32
CA THR A 23 -7.45 -8.72 2.55
C THR A 23 -7.59 -10.21 2.26
N ALA A 24 -6.49 -10.92 1.99
CA ALA A 24 -6.48 -12.38 1.82
C ALA A 24 -6.85 -13.12 3.11
N GLN A 25 -6.57 -12.54 4.27
CA GLN A 25 -7.03 -13.03 5.58
C GLN A 25 -8.50 -12.69 5.88
N GLY A 26 -9.22 -12.05 4.95
CA GLY A 26 -10.63 -11.68 5.10
C GLY A 26 -10.87 -10.33 5.76
N LYS A 27 -9.84 -9.52 6.01
CA LYS A 27 -10.04 -8.13 6.47
C LYS A 27 -10.59 -7.26 5.34
N SER A 28 -11.43 -6.29 5.69
CA SER A 28 -11.89 -5.31 4.72
C SER A 28 -10.75 -4.41 4.26
N LEU A 29 -10.80 -3.97 3.00
CA LEU A 29 -9.80 -3.08 2.42
C LEU A 29 -9.65 -1.78 3.22
N ALA A 30 -10.77 -1.23 3.71
CA ALA A 30 -10.79 -0.03 4.56
C ALA A 30 -9.98 -0.21 5.84
N LEU A 31 -10.13 -1.36 6.51
CA LEU A 31 -9.40 -1.67 7.73
C LEU A 31 -7.91 -1.90 7.44
N ALA A 32 -7.61 -2.63 6.36
CA ALA A 32 -6.26 -2.89 5.93
C ALA A 32 -5.50 -1.60 5.55
N CYS A 33 -6.16 -0.69 4.81
CA CYS A 33 -5.61 0.63 4.50
C CYS A 33 -5.34 1.45 5.76
N LYS A 34 -6.27 1.42 6.72
CA LYS A 34 -6.11 2.09 8.02
C LYS A 34 -4.92 1.52 8.80
N GLU A 35 -4.73 0.20 8.82
CA GLU A 35 -3.58 -0.46 9.47
C GLU A 35 -2.25 -0.18 8.74
N ALA A 36 -2.27 0.01 7.43
CA ALA A 36 -1.10 0.39 6.62
C ALA A 36 -0.81 1.91 6.66
N GLU A 37 -1.57 2.67 7.45
CA GLU A 37 -1.50 4.13 7.56
C GLU A 37 -1.63 4.84 6.21
N ILE A 38 -2.54 4.34 5.35
CA ILE A 38 -2.87 4.97 4.06
C ILE A 38 -4.37 5.08 3.87
N SER A 39 -4.77 6.01 2.99
CA SER A 39 -6.16 6.09 2.54
C SER A 39 -6.41 5.11 1.39
N GLU A 40 -7.65 4.66 1.26
CA GLU A 40 -8.08 3.83 0.13
C GLU A 40 -7.82 4.52 -1.22
N GLN A 41 -7.96 5.86 -1.27
CA GLN A 41 -7.61 6.64 -2.46
C GLN A 41 -6.12 6.52 -2.84
N SER A 42 -5.22 6.51 -1.85
CA SER A 42 -3.80 6.29 -2.09
C SER A 42 -3.53 4.85 -2.51
N TYR A 43 -4.21 3.86 -1.92
CA TYR A 43 -4.16 2.47 -2.35
C TYR A 43 -4.53 2.31 -3.83
N TYR A 44 -5.67 2.87 -4.28
CA TYR A 44 -6.08 2.77 -5.69
C TYR A 44 -5.10 3.46 -6.64
N ARG A 45 -4.54 4.62 -6.26
CA ARG A 45 -3.50 5.29 -7.06
C ARG A 45 -2.23 4.45 -7.15
N TRP A 46 -1.77 3.93 -6.02
CA TRP A 46 -0.58 3.08 -5.97
C TRP A 46 -0.78 1.75 -6.69
N ARG A 47 -1.99 1.17 -6.66
CA ARG A 47 -2.28 -0.05 -7.41
C ARG A 47 -2.26 0.18 -8.92
N LYS A 48 -2.48 1.42 -9.39
CA LYS A 48 -2.34 1.80 -10.81
C LYS A 48 -0.88 2.05 -11.21
N GLU A 49 -0.07 2.61 -10.31
CA GLU A 49 1.31 3.02 -10.58
C GLU A 49 2.35 1.94 -10.25
N TYR A 50 2.10 1.16 -9.20
CA TYR A 50 2.99 0.12 -8.66
C TYR A 50 2.35 -1.28 -8.63
N GLY A 51 1.04 -1.42 -8.88
CA GLY A 51 0.37 -2.74 -8.81
C GLY A 51 0.73 -3.71 -9.94
N SER A 52 1.37 -3.23 -11.01
CA SER A 52 1.95 -4.05 -12.08
C SER A 52 3.43 -4.38 -11.87
N LEU A 53 4.08 -3.81 -10.85
CA LEU A 53 5.35 -4.32 -10.34
C LEU A 53 5.05 -5.61 -9.57
N GLN A 54 4.72 -6.68 -10.31
CA GLN A 54 4.86 -8.02 -9.77
C GLN A 54 6.34 -8.22 -9.50
N VAL A 55 6.73 -7.98 -8.25
CA VAL A 55 7.97 -8.53 -7.70
C VAL A 55 7.72 -10.03 -7.61
N ASP A 56 8.20 -10.75 -8.62
CA ASP A 56 8.46 -12.19 -8.54
C ASP A 56 9.53 -12.46 -7.47
#